data_AF-A0A0U3N6W8-F1
#
_entry.id   AF-A0A0U3N6W8-F1
#
_cell.length_a   1.000
_cell.length_b   1.000
_cell.length_c   1.000
_cell.angle_alpha   90.00
_cell.angle_beta   90.00
_cell.angle_gamma   90.00
#
_symmetry.space_group_name_H-M   'P 1'
#
loop_
_entity.id
_entity.type
_entity.pdbx_description
1 polymer ?
#
loop_
_entity_poly.entity_id
_entity_poly.type
_entity_poly.pdbx_seq_one_letter_code
_entity_poly.pdbx_strand_id
1 'polypeptide(L)'
;MQRAEQRIPELASKAGHAAYKTALARTGGAVVKTSQGLLVERRLDGSCTVLKQLPLGQRVQPGLVLKRSKSIDPPAKPPPADAPAAV
;
A
#
# COMPACT_ATOMS: atom_id res chain seq x y z
N MET A 1 27.66 -19.04 -19.49
CA MET A 1 26.49 -18.13 -19.44
C MET A 1 25.39 -18.59 -18.48
N GLN A 2 25.05 -19.88 -18.43
CA GLN A 2 23.92 -20.42 -17.63
C GLN A 2 23.88 -20.02 -16.13
N ARG A 3 25.01 -19.82 -15.45
CA ARG A 3 25.04 -19.42 -14.02
C ARG A 3 24.60 -17.97 -13.77
N ALA A 4 24.76 -17.07 -14.74
CA ALA A 4 24.34 -15.68 -14.60
C ALA A 4 22.82 -15.53 -14.78
N GLU A 5 22.24 -16.33 -15.69
CA GLU A 5 20.81 -16.34 -15.97
C GLU A 5 19.98 -16.86 -14.79
N GLN A 6 20.52 -17.81 -14.02
CA GLN A 6 19.90 -18.31 -12.78
C GLN A 6 19.66 -17.22 -11.73
N ARG A 7 20.39 -16.10 -11.79
CA ARG A 7 20.25 -14.97 -10.85
C ARG A 7 19.27 -13.91 -11.32
N ILE A 8 18.80 -13.97 -12.57
CA ILE A 8 17.86 -13.01 -13.15
C ILE A 8 16.54 -12.96 -12.34
N PRO A 9 15.93 -14.09 -11.91
CA PRO A 9 14.71 -14.06 -11.10
C PRO A 9 14.93 -13.39 -9.74
N GLU A 10 16.05 -13.68 -9.07
CA GLU A 10 16.39 -13.05 -7.80
C GLU A 10 16.63 -11.55 -7.97
N LEU A 11 17.34 -11.14 -9.02
CA LEU A 11 17.57 -9.73 -9.32
C LEU A 11 16.27 -9.01 -9.65
N ALA A 12 15.39 -9.60 -10.46
CA ALA A 12 14.09 -9.05 -10.79
C ALA A 12 13.19 -8.91 -9.54
N SER A 13 13.21 -9.90 -8.64
CA SER A 13 12.46 -9.83 -7.38
C SER A 13 12.90 -8.68 -6.47
N LYS A 14 14.19 -8.32 -6.50
CA LYS A 14 14.78 -7.23 -5.70
C LYS A 14 14.66 -5.87 -6.40
N ALA A 15 14.69 -5.85 -7.72
CA ALA A 15 14.72 -4.64 -8.54
C ALA A 15 13.48 -3.76 -8.31
N GLY A 16 12.28 -4.36 -8.23
CA GLY A 16 11.05 -3.60 -8.00
C GLY A 16 11.06 -2.86 -6.66
N HIS A 17 11.48 -3.53 -5.59
CA HIS A 17 11.55 -2.92 -4.26
C HIS A 17 12.65 -1.85 -4.17
N ALA A 18 13.79 -2.08 -4.83
CA ALA A 18 14.87 -1.10 -4.91
C ALA A 18 14.45 0.15 -5.72
N ALA A 19 13.79 -0.05 -6.87
CA ALA A 19 13.25 1.03 -7.70
C ALA A 19 12.20 1.85 -6.94
N TYR A 20 11.29 1.18 -6.23
CA TYR A 20 10.30 1.83 -5.38
C TYR A 20 10.93 2.70 -4.28
N LYS A 21 11.91 2.17 -3.54
CA LYS A 21 12.66 2.94 -2.54
C LYS A 21 13.40 4.14 -3.14
N THR A 22 13.99 3.95 -4.32
CA THR A 22 14.72 5.00 -5.03
C THR A 22 13.78 6.10 -5.52
N ALA A 23 12.59 5.73 -6.00
CA ALA A 23 11.57 6.68 -6.41
C ALA A 23 11.11 7.54 -5.21
N LEU A 24 10.79 6.91 -4.07
CA LEU A 24 10.47 7.64 -2.84
C LEU A 24 11.59 8.59 -2.42
N ALA A 25 12.85 8.13 -2.49
CA ALA A 25 14.03 8.93 -2.18
C ALA A 25 14.15 10.19 -3.04
N ARG A 26 13.88 10.07 -4.34
CA ARG A 26 14.01 11.18 -5.29
C ARG A 26 12.83 12.14 -5.26
N THR A 27 11.62 11.66 -4.96
CA THR A 27 10.41 12.49 -5.01
C THR A 27 10.02 13.08 -3.65
N GLY A 28 10.72 12.70 -2.57
CA GLY A 28 10.28 13.02 -1.21
C GLY A 28 9.00 12.27 -0.83
N GLY A 29 8.66 11.21 -1.56
CA GLY A 29 7.46 10.42 -1.35
C GLY A 29 7.46 9.74 0.02
N ALA A 30 6.28 9.52 0.56
CA ALA A 30 6.11 8.99 1.89
C ALA A 30 5.54 7.57 1.89
N VAL A 31 5.91 6.80 2.92
CA VAL A 31 5.44 5.42 3.10
C VAL A 31 4.34 5.42 4.14
N VAL A 32 3.17 4.87 3.77
CA VAL A 32 2.07 4.67 4.71
C VAL A 32 2.30 3.39 5.50
N LYS A 33 2.28 3.49 6.83
CA LYS A 33 2.43 2.37 7.76
C LYS A 33 1.35 2.40 8.81
N THR A 34 1.10 1.26 9.43
CA THR A 34 0.29 1.19 10.64
C THR A 34 1.20 1.17 11.87
N SER A 35 0.94 2.02 12.84
CA SER A 35 1.68 2.10 14.11
C SER A 35 0.71 2.44 15.23
N GLN A 36 0.71 1.66 16.32
CA GLN A 36 -0.11 1.93 17.52
C GLN A 36 -1.61 2.18 17.23
N GLY A 37 -2.19 1.48 16.23
CA GLY A 37 -3.57 1.70 15.81
C GLY A 37 -3.81 2.97 15.00
N LEU A 38 -2.74 3.61 14.50
CA LEU A 38 -2.79 4.77 13.62
C LEU A 38 -2.26 4.39 12.24
N LEU A 39 -2.91 4.92 11.20
CA LEU A 39 -2.35 4.99 9.87
C LEU A 39 -1.49 6.24 9.79
N VAL A 40 -0.18 6.06 9.60
CA VAL A 40 0.80 7.14 9.57
C VAL A 40 1.51 7.17 8.22
N GLU A 41 1.63 8.36 7.67
CA GLU A 41 2.52 8.67 6.56
C GLU A 41 3.91 8.97 7.14
N ARG A 42 4.93 8.22 6.74
CA ARG A 42 6.32 8.49 7.13
C ARG A 42 7.14 8.94 5.94
N ARG A 43 7.67 10.16 6.02
CA ARG A 43 8.58 10.74 5.04
C ARG A 43 10.03 10.37 5.35
N LEU A 44 10.89 10.66 4.39
CA LEU A 44 12.31 10.31 4.46
C LEU A 44 13.13 11.19 5.39
N ASP A 45 12.67 12.42 5.63
CA ASP A 45 13.19 13.33 6.66
C ASP A 45 12.92 12.81 8.09
N GLY A 46 12.18 11.70 8.23
CA GLY A 46 11.81 11.10 9.50
C GLY A 46 10.52 11.66 10.09
N SER A 47 9.90 12.66 9.44
CA SER A 47 8.60 13.18 9.85
C SER A 47 7.50 12.12 9.66
N CYS A 48 6.59 12.08 10.63
CA CYS A 48 5.46 11.17 10.65
C CYS A 48 4.17 12.00 10.77
N THR A 49 3.30 11.90 9.78
CA THR A 49 1.98 12.54 9.78
C THR A 49 0.92 11.48 10.04
N VAL A 50 0.06 11.69 11.02
CA VAL A 50 -1.08 10.80 11.26
C VAL A 50 -2.14 11.09 10.21
N LEU A 51 -2.46 10.09 9.39
CA LEU A 51 -3.53 10.20 8.38
C LEU A 51 -4.88 9.90 8.99
N LYS A 52 -4.97 8.82 9.79
CA LYS A 52 -6.24 8.37 10.36
C LYS A 52 -6.00 7.47 11.56
N GLN A 53 -6.87 7.60 12.56
CA GLN A 53 -6.98 6.60 13.62
C GLN A 53 -7.71 5.38 13.09
N LEU A 54 -7.04 4.22 13.11
CA LEU A 54 -7.67 2.97 12.77
C LEU A 54 -8.48 2.50 13.99
N PRO A 55 -9.70 1.98 13.77
CA PRO A 55 -10.40 1.31 14.85
C PRO A 55 -9.48 0.19 15.37
N LEU A 56 -9.45 0.01 16.69
CA LEU A 56 -8.67 -1.05 17.32
C LEU A 56 -9.05 -2.37 16.64
N GLY A 57 -8.11 -2.93 15.89
CA GLY A 57 -8.33 -4.19 15.20
C GLY A 57 -8.60 -5.29 16.21
N GLN A 58 -9.46 -6.24 15.86
CA GLN A 58 -9.67 -7.44 16.67
C GLN A 58 -8.31 -8.14 16.83
N ARG A 59 -7.88 -8.35 18.07
CA ARG A 59 -6.57 -8.94 18.38
C ARG A 59 -6.58 -10.38 17.86
N VAL A 60 -5.85 -10.64 16.78
CA VAL A 60 -5.71 -11.98 16.23
C VAL A 60 -4.64 -12.74 17.01
N GLN A 61 -4.92 -14.00 17.35
CA GLN A 61 -3.95 -14.83 18.05
C GLN A 61 -2.81 -15.25 17.10
N PRO A 62 -1.57 -15.34 17.60
CA PRO A 62 -0.48 -15.95 16.84
C PRO A 62 -0.88 -17.35 16.35
N GLY A 63 -0.74 -17.62 15.06
CA GLY A 63 -1.17 -18.88 14.43
C GLY A 63 -2.56 -18.84 13.77
N LEU A 64 -3.29 -17.73 13.90
CA LEU A 64 -4.57 -17.56 13.19
C LEU A 64 -4.34 -17.38 11.69
N VAL A 65 -4.82 -18.34 10.88
CA VAL A 65 -4.79 -18.26 9.41
C VAL A 65 -6.05 -17.53 8.92
N LEU A 66 -5.87 -16.29 8.45
CA LEU A 66 -6.95 -15.50 7.86
C LEU A 66 -7.30 -16.05 6.47
N LYS A 67 -8.56 -16.43 6.26
CA LYS A 67 -9.09 -16.87 4.96
C LYS A 67 -9.77 -15.70 4.26
N ARG A 68 -9.61 -15.59 2.95
CA ARG A 68 -10.25 -14.56 2.12
C ARG A 68 -11.78 -14.71 2.20
N SER A 69 -12.45 -13.70 2.74
CA SER A 69 -13.91 -13.59 2.61
C SER A 69 -14.27 -13.15 1.18
N LYS A 70 -15.43 -13.61 0.67
CA LYS A 70 -16.02 -13.01 -0.54
C LYS A 70 -16.24 -11.54 -0.25
N SER A 71 -15.66 -10.67 -1.06
CA SER A 71 -15.84 -9.22 -0.96
C SER A 71 -17.32 -8.88 -1.01
N ILE A 72 -17.79 -8.10 -0.05
CA ILE A 72 -18.94 -7.22 -0.24
C ILE A 72 -18.47 -6.19 -1.27
N ASP A 73 -19.20 -6.10 -2.37
CA ASP A 73 -18.91 -5.13 -3.44
C ASP A 73 -18.77 -3.71 -2.85
N PRO A 74 -17.81 -2.90 -3.33
CA PRO A 74 -17.75 -1.50 -2.93
C PRO A 74 -19.05 -0.81 -3.33
N PRO A 75 -19.63 0.09 -2.50
CA PRO A 75 -20.79 0.86 -2.91
C PRO A 75 -20.44 1.63 -4.18
N ALA A 76 -21.29 1.50 -5.20
CA ALA A 76 -21.13 2.16 -6.49
C ALA A 76 -20.85 3.66 -6.26
N LYS A 77 -19.76 4.15 -6.86
CA LYS A 77 -19.44 5.58 -6.88
C LYS A 77 -20.67 6.33 -7.43
N PRO A 78 -21.23 7.32 -6.71
CA PRO A 78 -22.33 8.11 -7.26
C PRO A 78 -21.87 8.79 -8.56
N PRO A 79 -22.74 8.86 -9.58
CA PRO A 79 -22.38 9.49 -10.85
C PRO A 79 -21.97 10.95 -10.63
N PRO A 80 -21.00 11.48 -11.41
CA PRO A 80 -20.58 12.87 -11.30
C PRO A 80 -21.77 13.80 -11.54
N ALA A 81 -21.93 14.80 -10.68
CA ALA A 81 -23.07 15.72 -10.64
C ALA A 81 -23.13 16.75 -11.78
N ASP A 82 -22.36 16.57 -12.86
CA ASP A 82 -22.25 17.56 -13.95
C ASP A 82 -22.43 16.90 -15.32
N ALA A 83 -23.56 16.20 -15.52
CA ALA A 83 -24.06 15.93 -16.86
C ALA A 83 -25.09 17.02 -17.22
N PRO A 84 -24.84 17.87 -18.24
CA PRO A 84 -25.84 18.80 -18.72
C PRO A 84 -27.04 18.02 -19.28
N ALA A 85 -28.25 18.48 -18.94
CA ALA A 85 -29.49 17.97 -19.51
C ALA A 85 -29.41 18.10 -21.04
N ALA A 86 -29.42 16.97 -21.73
CA ALA A 86 -29.60 16.94 -23.17
C ALA A 86 -31.03 17.42 -23.46
N VAL A 87 -31.12 18.54 -24.18
CA VAL A 87 -32.32 19.00 -24.91
C VAL A 87 -32.48 18.17 -26.18
#